data_AF-A0A382VW04-F1
#
_entry.id   AF-A0A382VW04-F1
#
_cell.length_a   1.000
_cell.length_b   1.000
_cell.length_c   1.000
_cell.angle_alpha   90.00
_cell.angle_beta   90.00
_cell.angle_gamma   90.00
#
_symmetry.space_group_name_H-M   'P 1'
#
loop_
_entity.id
_entity.type
_entity.pdbx_description
1 polymer ?
#
loop_
_entity_poly.entity_id
_entity_poly.type
_entity_poly.pdbx_seq_one_letter_code
_entity_poly.pdbx_strand_id
1 'polypeptide(L)' 'MNAKRVIYFDCFSGISGDMILGAFVNLGVDLKEIREGLKSLNIKGYKLT' A
#
# COMPACT_ATOMS: atom_id res chain seq x y z
N MET A 1 0.09 -26.52 9.85
CA MET A 1 0.42 -25.92 8.53
C MET A 1 0.06 -24.45 8.62
N ASN A 2 1.02 -23.54 8.51
CA ASN A 2 0.75 -22.10 8.57
C ASN A 2 0.19 -21.68 7.21
N ALA A 3 -1.12 -21.46 7.11
CA ALA A 3 -1.73 -20.94 5.89
C ALA A 3 -1.14 -19.55 5.61
N LYS A 4 -0.41 -19.39 4.50
CA LYS A 4 0.07 -18.07 4.07
C LYS A 4 -1.15 -17.21 3.76
N ARG A 5 -1.27 -16.09 4.46
CA ARG A 5 -2.25 -15.05 4.14
C ARG A 5 -1.66 -14.19 3.02
N VAL A 6 -2.42 -14.00 1.95
CA VAL A 6 -2.02 -13.18 0.80
C VAL A 6 -3.05 -12.08 0.60
N ILE A 7 -2.60 -10.91 0.15
CA ILE A 7 -3.45 -9.85 -0.38
C ILE A 7 -3.47 -10.04 -1.90
N TYR A 8 -4.66 -10.18 -2.48
CA TYR A 8 -4.85 -10.37 -3.91
C TYR A 8 -5.59 -9.17 -4.49
N PHE A 9 -5.01 -8.56 -5.53
CA PHE A 9 -5.63 -7.48 -6.28
C PHE A 9 -6.27 -8.07 -7.54
N ASP A 10 -7.60 -8.10 -7.59
CA ASP A 10 -8.34 -8.43 -8.81
C ASP A 10 -8.58 -7.15 -9.62
N CYS A 11 -7.66 -6.84 -10.54
CA CYS A 11 -7.71 -5.59 -11.30
C CYS A 11 -7.77 -5.87 -12.81
N PHE A 12 -8.90 -5.52 -13.45
CA PHE A 12 -9.09 -5.75 -14.89
C PHE A 12 -8.15 -4.89 -15.77
N SER A 13 -7.73 -3.71 -15.29
CA SER A 13 -6.90 -2.74 -16.02
C SER A 13 -5.71 -2.23 -15.20
N GLY A 14 -5.31 -2.96 -14.16
CA GLY A 14 -4.32 -2.50 -13.18
C GLY A 14 -4.89 -1.52 -12.14
N ILE A 15 -4.03 -1.11 -11.21
CA ILE A 15 -4.35 -0.21 -10.09
C ILE A 15 -3.18 0.76 -9.90
N SER A 16 -3.45 2.06 -9.74
CA SER A 16 -2.43 3.08 -9.51
C SER A 16 -1.91 3.04 -8.07
N GLY A 17 -0.72 3.63 -7.85
CA GLY A 17 -0.07 3.59 -6.54
C GLY A 17 -0.87 4.28 -5.43
N ASP A 18 -1.53 5.40 -5.71
CA ASP A 18 -2.40 6.10 -4.78
C ASP A 18 -3.68 5.31 -4.45
N MET A 19 -4.25 4.58 -5.41
CA MET A 19 -5.35 3.65 -5.16
C MET A 19 -4.93 2.49 -4.24
N ILE A 20 -3.73 1.94 -4.40
CA ILE A 20 -3.17 0.93 -3.48
C ILE A 20 -3.03 1.50 -2.07
N LEU A 21 -2.47 2.71 -1.94
CA LEU A 21 -2.31 3.37 -0.64
C LEU A 21 -3.66 3.60 0.05
N GLY A 22 -4.68 4.04 -0.69
CA GLY A 22 -6.05 4.18 -0.18
C GLY A 22 -6.64 2.84 0.28
N ALA A 23 -6.41 1.75 -0.47
CA ALA A 23 -6.86 0.42 -0.10
C ALA A 23 -6.21 -0.07 1.21
N PHE A 24 -4.92 0.19 1.42
CA PHE A 24 -4.23 -0.16 2.68
C PHE A 24 -4.81 0.60 3.88
N VAL A 25 -5.09 1.89 3.72
CA VAL A 25 -5.76 2.67 4.78
C VAL A 25 -7.14 2.08 5.09
N ASN A 26 -7.94 1.75 4.07
CA ASN A 26 -9.25 1.13 4.25
C ASN A 26 -9.18 -0.26 4.93
N LEU A 27 -8.12 -1.03 4.67
CA LEU A 27 -7.85 -2.31 5.34
C LEU A 27 -7.32 -2.17 6.77
N GLY A 28 -7.07 -0.94 7.24
CA GLY A 28 -6.60 -0.66 8.59
C GLY A 28 -5.09 -0.85 8.79
N VAL A 29 -4.30 -0.80 7.72
CA VAL A 29 -2.83 -0.79 7.81
C VAL A 29 -2.38 0.49 8.52
N ASP A 30 -1.43 0.37 9.45
CA ASP A 30 -0.90 1.52 10.18
C ASP A 30 -0.23 2.51 9.20
N LEU A 31 -0.58 3.79 9.32
CA LEU A 31 0.04 4.87 8.54
C LEU A 31 1.56 4.92 8.71
N LYS A 32 2.09 4.48 9.87
CA LYS A 32 3.53 4.36 10.10
C LYS A 32 4.17 3.34 9.16
N GLU A 33 3.56 2.17 8.99
CA GLU A 33 4.05 1.15 8.06
C GLU A 33 4.01 1.65 6.61
N ILE A 34 2.94 2.32 6.23
CA ILE A 34 2.82 2.95 4.89
C ILE A 34 3.96 3.98 4.68
N ARG A 35 4.22 4.84 5.66
CA ARG A 35 5.28 5.86 5.60
C ARG A 35 6.67 5.23 5.51
N GLU A 36 6.93 4.16 6.25
CA GLU A 36 8.20 3.43 6.20
C GLU A 36 8.42 2.75 4.85
N GLY A 37 7.38 2.12 4.28
CA GLY A 37 7.42 1.54 2.94
C GLY A 37 7.67 2.59 1.85
N LEU A 38 7.03 3.76 1.93
CA LEU A 38 7.28 4.83 0.95
C LEU A 38 8.71 5.39 1.06
N LYS A 39 9.27 5.49 2.28
CA LYS A 39 10.67 5.92 2.47
C LYS A 39 11.65 4.98 1.80
N SER A 40 11.39 3.67 1.77
CA SER A 40 12.30 2.71 1.12
C SER A 40 12.36 2.85 -0.40
N LEU A 41 11.41 3.55 -1.03
CA LEU A 41 11.39 3.77 -2.48
C LEU A 41 12.31 4.90 -2.93
N ASN A 42 12.86 5.71 -2.01
CA ASN A 42 13.73 6.87 -2.31
C ASN A 42 13.11 7.86 -3.32
N ILE A 43 11.79 8.05 -3.27
CA ILE A 43 11.04 8.97 -4.14
C ILE A 43 10.96 10.34 -3.46
N LYS A 44 11.11 11.42 -4.23
CA LYS A 44 11.00 12.81 -3.76
C LYS A 44 9.76 13.48 -4.34
N GLY A 45 9.33 14.58 -3.73
CA GLY A 45 8.25 15.43 -4.27
C GLY A 45 6.82 15.01 -3.93
N TYR A 46 6.63 14.09 -2.99
CA TYR A 46 5.30 13.72 -2.49
C TYR A 46 5.11 14.20 -1.04
N LYS A 47 3.85 14.40 -0.65
CA LYS A 47 3.45 14.72 0.73
C LYS A 47 2.25 13.85 1.10
N LEU A 48 2.32 13.21 2.26
CA LEU A 48 1.15 12.59 2.90
C LEU A 48 0.57 13.61 3.88
N THR A 49 -0.66 14.07 3.64
CA THR A 49 -1.43 14.96 4.54
C THR A 49 -2.29 14.17 5.52
#